data_AF-A0A952XYZ5-F1
#
_entry.id   AF-A0A952XYZ5-F1
#
_cell.length_a   1.000
_cell.length_b   1.000
_cell.length_c   1.000
_cell.angle_alpha   90.00
_cell.angle_beta   90.00
_cell.angle_gamma   90.00
#
_symmetry.space_group_name_H-M   'P 1'
#
loop_
_entity.id
_entity.type
_entity.pdbx_description
1 polymer ?
#
loop_
_entity_poly.entity_id
_entity_poly.type
_entity_poly.pdbx_seq_one_letter_code
_entity_poly.pdbx_strand_id
1 'polypeptide(L)'
;MAFRAARTVDWQYQIHIVDEAGEIKETVGLLLGFGMAEAAFNAAAQTYSESTIELRQRARVLRTIRTGAYDHVTKTVAVVNPAQSLRPPETRRPPS
;
A
#
# COMPACT_ATOMS: atom_id res chain seq x y z
N MET A 1 -27.90 -27.74 15.02
CA MET A 1 -27.95 -26.81 13.87
C MET A 1 -26.52 -26.60 13.38
N ALA A 2 -26.19 -27.10 12.19
CA ALA A 2 -24.84 -27.02 11.65
C ALA A 2 -24.60 -25.63 11.02
N PHE A 3 -23.62 -24.89 11.53
CA PHE A 3 -23.09 -23.71 10.85
C PHE A 3 -22.55 -24.15 9.48
N ARG A 4 -23.17 -23.65 8.40
CA ARG A 4 -22.69 -23.85 7.03
C ARG A 4 -21.27 -23.26 6.97
N ALA A 5 -20.26 -24.09 6.73
CA ALA A 5 -18.91 -23.61 6.48
C ALA A 5 -18.97 -22.55 5.38
N ALA A 6 -18.61 -21.32 5.72
CA ALA A 6 -18.45 -20.26 4.73
C ALA A 6 -17.50 -20.79 3.67
N ARG A 7 -17.95 -20.82 2.41
CA ARG A 7 -17.12 -21.16 1.26
C ARG A 7 -15.87 -20.27 1.36
N THR A 8 -14.71 -20.85 1.64
CA THR A 8 -13.45 -20.10 1.68
C THR A 8 -13.23 -19.56 0.28
N VAL A 9 -13.63 -18.31 0.04
CA VAL A 9 -13.40 -17.66 -1.24
C VAL A 9 -11.90 -17.41 -1.30
N ASP A 10 -11.22 -18.10 -2.21
CA ASP A 10 -9.79 -17.89 -2.47
C ASP A 10 -9.63 -16.58 -3.24
N TRP A 11 -9.56 -15.48 -2.49
CA TRP A 11 -9.31 -14.16 -3.04
C TRP A 11 -7.88 -14.10 -3.57
N GLN A 12 -7.74 -13.91 -4.89
CA GLN A 12 -6.44 -13.92 -5.55
C GLN A 12 -5.55 -12.76 -5.11
N TYR A 13 -6.14 -11.58 -4.91
CA TYR A 13 -5.44 -10.35 -4.57
C TYR A 13 -5.94 -9.79 -3.24
N GLN A 14 -5.00 -9.29 -2.44
CA GLN A 14 -5.24 -8.86 -1.07
C GLN A 14 -4.49 -7.55 -0.85
N ILE A 15 -5.14 -6.58 -0.23
CA ILE A 15 -4.52 -5.30 0.12
C ILE A 15 -4.48 -5.21 1.64
N HIS A 16 -3.27 -5.04 2.17
CA HIS A 16 -3.04 -4.97 3.62
C HIS A 16 -2.34 -3.68 4.00
N ILE A 17 -2.67 -3.16 5.17
CA ILE A 17 -1.81 -2.21 5.89
C ILE A 17 -0.98 -3.04 6.85
N VAL A 18 0.34 -2.86 6.79
CA VAL A 18 1.31 -3.58 7.61
C VAL A 18 2.04 -2.63 8.55
N ASP A 19 2.53 -3.18 9.65
CA ASP A 19 3.41 -2.45 10.57
C ASP A 19 4.88 -2.50 10.15
N GLU A 20 5.76 -1.97 11.01
CA GLU A 20 7.21 -1.94 10.75
C GLU A 20 7.84 -3.34 10.78
N ALA A 21 7.19 -4.33 11.41
CA ALA A 21 7.62 -5.73 11.42
C ALA A 21 7.07 -6.51 10.20
N GLY A 22 6.21 -5.90 9.38
CA GLY A 22 5.55 -6.55 8.24
C GLY A 22 4.30 -7.35 8.62
N GLU A 23 3.83 -7.21 9.86
CA GLU A 23 2.62 -7.86 10.35
C GLU A 23 1.38 -7.12 9.83
N ILE A 24 0.34 -7.89 9.47
CA ILE A 24 -0.90 -7.32 8.94
C ILE A 24 -1.66 -6.65 10.09
N LYS A 25 -1.73 -5.32 10.06
CA LYS A 25 -2.60 -4.53 10.95
C LYS A 25 -4.04 -4.53 10.47
N GLU A 26 -4.24 -4.38 9.16
CA GLU A 26 -5.57 -4.25 8.57
C GLU A 26 -5.62 -4.86 7.17
N THR A 27 -6.78 -5.41 6.80
CA THR A 27 -7.07 -5.84 5.42
C THR A 27 -8.05 -4.87 4.79
N VAL A 28 -7.56 -4.07 3.83
CA VAL A 28 -8.31 -3.01 3.16
C VAL A 28 -9.20 -3.57 2.05
N GLY A 29 -8.78 -4.66 1.41
CA GLY A 29 -9.54 -5.24 0.30
C GLY A 29 -9.13 -6.65 -0.07
N LEU A 30 -10.12 -7.44 -0.48
CA LEU A 30 -9.96 -8.79 -1.00
C LEU A 30 -10.61 -8.83 -2.39
N LEU A 31 -9.83 -9.07 -3.43
CA LEU A 31 -10.24 -8.89 -4.83
C LEU A 31 -9.86 -10.09 -5.70
N LEU A 32 -10.65 -10.34 -6.75
CA LEU A 32 -10.42 -11.45 -7.70
C LEU A 32 -9.64 -11.03 -8.94
N GLY A 33 -9.71 -9.76 -9.35
CA GLY A 33 -9.08 -9.26 -10.57
C GLY A 33 -7.97 -8.27 -10.29
N PHE A 34 -6.84 -8.42 -10.99
CA PHE A 34 -5.68 -7.53 -10.81
C PHE A 34 -6.02 -6.06 -11.05
N GLY A 35 -6.73 -5.72 -12.13
CA GLY A 35 -7.06 -4.31 -12.43
C GLY A 35 -7.88 -3.63 -11.34
N MET A 36 -8.81 -4.35 -10.72
CA MET A 36 -9.55 -3.83 -9.55
C MET A 36 -8.64 -3.70 -8.33
N ALA A 37 -7.79 -4.69 -8.10
CA ALA A 37 -6.87 -4.68 -6.97
C ALA A 37 -5.84 -3.55 -7.07
N GLU A 38 -5.34 -3.28 -8.27
CA GLU A 38 -4.44 -2.16 -8.55
C GLU A 38 -5.14 -0.80 -8.35
N ALA A 39 -6.36 -0.64 -8.86
CA ALA A 39 -7.14 0.58 -8.65
C ALA A 39 -7.43 0.82 -7.16
N ALA A 40 -7.86 -0.21 -6.43
CA ALA A 40 -8.12 -0.14 -5.00
C ALA A 40 -6.83 0.14 -4.19
N PHE A 41 -5.70 -0.46 -4.59
CA PHE A 41 -4.40 -0.21 -3.96
C PHE A 41 -3.94 1.24 -4.14
N ASN A 42 -4.10 1.80 -5.34
CA ASN A 42 -3.77 3.20 -5.61
C ASN A 42 -4.71 4.16 -4.84
N ALA A 43 -6.00 3.82 -4.70
CA ALA A 43 -6.95 4.59 -3.90
C ALA A 43 -6.62 4.54 -2.40
N ALA A 44 -6.21 3.37 -1.90
CA ALA A 44 -5.76 3.21 -0.52
C ALA A 44 -4.55 4.11 -0.23
N ALA A 45 -3.58 4.18 -1.15
CA ALA A 45 -2.41 5.05 -1.00
C ALA A 45 -2.73 6.56 -0.94
N GLN A 46 -3.90 6.98 -1.43
CA GLN A 46 -4.37 8.37 -1.33
C GLN A 46 -5.21 8.64 -0.07
N THR A 47 -5.66 7.58 0.59
CA THR A 47 -6.60 7.67 1.73
C THR A 47 -5.88 7.49 3.06
N TYR A 48 -4.96 6.53 3.15
CA TYR A 48 -4.27 6.19 4.38
C TYR A 48 -2.94 6.93 4.49
N SER A 49 -2.80 7.81 5.47
CA SER A 49 -1.55 8.50 5.79
C SER A 49 -0.67 7.66 6.72
N GLU A 50 0.65 7.92 6.69
CA GLU A 50 1.65 7.32 7.59
C GLU A 50 1.58 5.78 7.69
N SER A 51 1.21 5.13 6.59
CA SER A 51 0.91 3.71 6.54
C SER A 51 1.82 2.99 5.54
N THR A 52 2.11 1.72 5.79
CA THR A 52 2.73 0.86 4.79
C THR A 52 1.65 -0.05 4.21
N ILE A 53 1.39 0.08 2.92
CA ILE A 53 0.32 -0.62 2.22
C ILE A 53 0.95 -1.63 1.27
N GLU A 54 0.49 -2.87 1.33
CA GLU A 54 0.95 -3.96 0.48
C GLU A 54 -0.17 -4.51 -0.39
N LEU A 55 0.10 -4.63 -1.68
CA LEU A 55 -0.69 -5.46 -2.60
C LEU A 55 -0.05 -6.84 -2.65
N ARG A 56 -0.78 -7.84 -2.19
CA ARG A 56 -0.37 -9.25 -2.19
C ARG A 56 -1.21 -10.04 -3.18
N GLN A 57 -0.59 -11.07 -3.74
CA GLN A 57 -1.27 -12.15 -4.46
C GLN A 57 -1.00 -13.44 -3.68
N ARG A 58 -1.99 -13.87 -2.89
CA ARG A 58 -1.81 -14.92 -1.87
C ARG A 58 -0.60 -14.60 -0.97
N ALA A 59 0.35 -15.51 -0.82
CA ALA A 59 1.53 -15.32 0.01
C ALA A 59 2.58 -14.36 -0.58
N ARG A 60 2.43 -13.92 -1.83
CA ARG A 60 3.44 -13.11 -2.52
C ARG A 60 3.09 -11.63 -2.43
N VAL A 61 4.01 -10.80 -1.93
CA VAL A 61 3.93 -9.34 -2.06
C VAL A 61 4.27 -8.94 -3.49
N LEU A 62 3.34 -8.27 -4.18
CA LEU A 62 3.54 -7.74 -5.53
C LEU A 62 4.10 -6.32 -5.49
N ARG A 63 3.59 -5.49 -4.57
CA ARG A 63 3.97 -4.08 -4.46
C ARG A 63 3.76 -3.57 -3.05
N THR A 64 4.65 -2.69 -2.60
CA THR A 64 4.57 -1.99 -1.32
C THR A 64 4.67 -0.49 -1.55
N ILE A 65 3.80 0.27 -0.90
CA ILE A 65 3.83 1.72 -0.86
C ILE A 65 3.91 2.15 0.60
N ARG A 66 4.78 3.11 0.91
CA ARG A 66 4.72 3.84 2.17
C ARG A 66 4.05 5.18 1.92
N THR A 67 3.10 5.55 2.76
CA THR A 67 2.47 6.87 2.70
C THR A 67 3.05 7.76 3.80
N GLY A 68 3.17 9.05 3.50
CA GLY A 68 3.58 10.09 4.43
C GLY A 68 2.39 10.70 5.14
N ALA A 69 2.63 11.80 5.86
CA ALA A 69 1.59 12.57 6.50
C ALA A 69 0.59 13.14 5.47
N TYR A 70 -0.65 13.30 5.91
CA TYR A 70 -1.67 14.00 5.15
C TYR A 70 -1.40 15.50 5.17
N ASP A 71 -1.32 16.12 4.00
CA ASP A 71 -1.22 17.57 3.87
C ASP A 71 -2.63 18.18 3.82
N HIS A 72 -2.98 18.93 4.87
CA HIS A 72 -4.28 19.57 5.01
C HIS A 72 -4.51 20.74 4.04
N VAL A 73 -3.46 21.28 3.44
CA VAL A 73 -3.51 22.38 2.46
C VAL A 73 -3.80 21.81 1.07
N THR A 74 -3.03 20.82 0.63
CA THR A 74 -3.20 20.20 -0.70
C THR A 74 -4.27 19.12 -0.71
N LYS A 75 -4.75 18.69 0.45
CA LYS A 75 -5.69 17.57 0.64
C LYS A 75 -5.17 16.25 0.07
N THR A 76 -3.85 16.05 0.08
CA THR A 76 -3.20 14.86 -0.47
C THR A 76 -2.38 14.12 0.56
N VAL A 77 -2.22 12.82 0.33
CA VAL A 77 -1.25 11.98 1.06
C VAL A 77 -0.02 11.82 0.18
N ALA A 78 1.16 12.13 0.73
CA ALA A 78 2.41 11.92 0.01
C ALA A 78 2.69 10.41 -0.13
N VAL A 79 2.87 9.93 -1.35
CA VAL A 79 3.30 8.55 -1.59
C VAL A 79 4.83 8.51 -1.57
N VAL A 80 5.39 7.96 -0.50
CA VAL A 80 6.83 7.74 -0.33
C VAL A 80 7.16 6.39 -0.95
N ASN A 81 7.53 6.40 -2.23
CA ASN A 81 7.95 5.19 -2.91
C ASN A 81 9.33 4.75 -2.37
N PRO A 82 9.48 3.54 -1.77
CA PRO A 82 10.77 3.10 -1.22
C PRO A 82 11.87 2.98 -2.29
N ALA A 83 11.54 2.98 -3.58
CA ALA A 83 12.50 2.94 -4.68
C ALA A 83 13.20 4.29 -4.99
N GLN A 84 12.80 5.42 -4.39
CA GLN A 84 13.32 6.75 -4.77
C GLN A 84 13.93 7.59 -3.64
N SER A 85 13.89 7.15 -2.38
CA SER A 85 14.41 7.93 -1.24
C SER A 85 15.94 7.84 -1.01
N LEU A 86 16.71 7.28 -1.94
CA LEU A 86 18.17 7.12 -1.80
C LEU A 86 19.03 8.15 -2.56
N ARG A 87 18.47 9.23 -3.11
CA ARG A 87 19.31 10.32 -3.63
C ARG A 87 19.52 11.39 -2.55
N PRO A 88 20.73 11.53 -1.98
CA PRO A 88 21.06 12.74 -1.23
C PRO A 88 20.96 13.96 -2.17
N PRO A 89 20.68 15.16 -1.65
CA PRO A 89 20.60 16.37 -2.46
C PRO A 89 21.95 16.58 -3.16
N GLU A 90 21.95 16.59 -4.49
CA GLU A 90 23.09 17.02 -5.29
C GLU A 90 23.43 18.46 -4.86
N THR A 91 24.52 18.61 -4.11
CA THR A 91 25.16 19.90 -3.87
C THR A 91 25.49 20.53 -5.21
N ARG A 92 24.69 21.51 -5.62
CA ARG A 92 25.03 22.39 -6.74
C ARG A 92 26.36 23.05 -6.44
N ARG A 93 27.43 22.66 -7.14
CA ARG A 93 28.64 23.48 -7.24
C ARG A 93 28.29 24.74 -8.03
N PRO A 94 28.71 25.94 -7.59
CA PRO A 94 28.59 27.13 -8.42
C PRO A 94 29.52 27.01 -9.63
N PRO A 95 29.15 27.60 -10.79
CA PRO A 95 30.00 27.61 -11.97
C PRO A 95 31.25 28.46 -11.72
N SER A 96 32.39 27.95 -12.20
CA SER A 96 33.68 28.66 -12.27
C SER A 96 33.67 29.81 -13.27
#